data_AF-A0A6J4JWG4-F1
#
_entry.id   AF-A0A6J4JWG4-F1
#
_cell.length_a   1.000
_cell.length_b   1.000
_cell.length_c   1.000
_cell.angle_alpha   90.00
_cell.angle_beta   90.00
_cell.angle_gamma   90.00
#
_symmetry.space_group_name_H-M   'P 1'
#
loop_
_entity.id
_entity.type
_entity.pdbx_description
1 polymer ?
#
loop_
_entity_poly.entity_id
_entity_poly.type
_entity_poly.pdbx_seq_one_letter_code
_entity_poly.pdbx_strand_id
1 'polypeptide(L)'
;MSEYQSDTFQNEVPDREEQLDQDQLQPYHNLEDRGVADALDEGYSPPEKPSALLREGEHDTLDARLGEEEPEPDPYAQPEDIGGGVPAEADFLDLETGDQRAGRLMDPNQGIGPDTDKDLIGLDAGIDAGAASAEEAAMHVIPDDDTR
;
A
#
# COMPACT_ATOMS: atom_id res chain seq x y z
N MET A 1 10.97 -52.06 -10.35
CA MET A 1 10.25 -51.40 -9.24
C MET A 1 11.11 -50.23 -8.83
N SER A 2 10.59 -49.00 -8.98
CA SER A 2 11.32 -47.76 -8.71
C SER A 2 11.21 -47.46 -7.22
N GLU A 3 12.33 -47.46 -6.51
CA GLU A 3 12.39 -46.95 -5.14
C GLU A 3 12.35 -45.42 -5.21
N TYR A 4 11.27 -44.84 -4.67
CA TYR A 4 11.16 -43.42 -4.43
C TYR A 4 12.10 -43.07 -3.28
N GLN A 5 13.21 -42.38 -3.58
CA GLN A 5 13.96 -41.65 -2.56
C GLN A 5 13.10 -40.45 -2.14
N SER A 6 12.55 -40.53 -0.93
CA SER A 6 11.89 -39.40 -0.30
C SER A 6 12.95 -38.38 0.10
N ASP A 7 13.10 -37.31 -0.68
CA ASP A 7 13.80 -36.09 -0.27
C ASP A 7 13.00 -35.43 0.86
N THR A 8 13.28 -35.85 2.09
CA THR A 8 12.85 -35.13 3.28
C THR A 8 13.85 -33.99 3.44
N PHE A 9 13.49 -32.79 3.01
CA PHE A 9 14.23 -31.59 3.38
C PHE A 9 14.20 -31.49 4.90
N GLN A 10 15.34 -31.77 5.54
CA GLN A 10 15.53 -31.50 6.95
C GLN A 10 15.48 -29.99 7.15
N ASN A 11 14.33 -29.49 7.63
CA ASN A 11 14.25 -28.20 8.32
C ASN A 11 14.94 -28.36 9.68
N GLU A 12 16.25 -28.62 9.68
CA GLU A 12 17.07 -28.48 10.87
C GLU A 12 17.29 -26.98 11.06
N VAL A 13 16.63 -26.43 12.07
CA VAL A 13 16.96 -25.11 12.57
C VAL A 13 18.36 -25.26 13.18
N PRO A 14 19.39 -24.55 12.68
CA PRO A 14 20.75 -24.70 13.18
C PRO A 14 20.81 -24.44 14.68
N ASP A 15 21.69 -25.16 15.38
CA ASP A 15 21.86 -25.02 16.83
C ASP A 15 22.18 -23.56 17.17
N ARG A 16 21.78 -23.13 18.38
CA ARG A 16 21.84 -21.72 18.78
C ARG A 16 23.24 -21.11 18.65
N GLU A 17 24.28 -21.93 18.75
CA GLU A 17 25.68 -21.53 18.57
C GLU A 17 26.01 -21.19 17.11
N GLU A 18 25.44 -21.89 16.13
CA GLU A 18 25.59 -21.57 14.70
C GLU A 18 24.68 -20.40 14.25
N GLN A 19 23.66 -20.05 15.03
CA GLN A 19 22.90 -18.81 14.82
C GLN A 19 23.64 -17.57 15.30
N LEU A 20 24.60 -17.71 16.23
CA LEU A 20 25.47 -16.63 16.66
C LEU A 20 26.52 -16.26 15.61
N ASP A 21 26.76 -17.11 14.61
CA ASP A 21 27.61 -16.76 13.46
C ASP A 21 27.00 -15.64 12.58
N GLN A 22 25.83 -15.11 12.94
CA GLN A 22 25.38 -13.74 12.59
C GLN A 22 25.94 -12.71 13.58
N ASP A 23 27.21 -12.84 13.95
CA ASP A 23 27.89 -11.90 14.82
C ASP A 23 27.76 -10.48 14.24
N GLN A 24 27.59 -9.50 15.13
CA GLN A 24 27.61 -8.10 14.71
C GLN A 24 28.89 -7.83 13.91
N LEU A 25 28.76 -7.18 12.75
CA LEU A 25 29.91 -6.85 11.91
C LEU A 25 30.92 -6.05 12.72
N GLN A 26 32.11 -6.64 12.89
CA GLN A 26 33.17 -6.01 13.66
C GLN A 26 33.66 -4.73 12.96
N PRO A 27 34.19 -3.73 13.69
CA PRO A 27 34.63 -2.47 13.10
C PRO A 27 35.69 -2.62 12.00
N TYR A 28 36.51 -3.68 12.05
CA TYR A 28 37.51 -3.96 11.01
C TYR A 28 36.92 -4.67 9.77
N HIS A 29 35.67 -5.11 9.83
CA HIS A 29 34.91 -5.67 8.71
C HIS A 29 34.04 -4.63 8.00
N ASN A 30 33.90 -3.41 8.54
CA ASN A 30 33.21 -2.29 7.92
C ASN A 30 34.05 -0.99 8.06
N LEU A 31 33.50 0.17 7.71
CA LEU A 31 34.17 1.48 7.87
C LEU A 31 33.54 2.31 9.00
N GLU A 32 32.69 1.70 9.82
CA GLU A 32 31.94 2.36 10.87
C GLU A 32 32.65 2.17 12.21
N ASP A 33 33.20 3.26 12.77
CA ASP A 33 33.81 3.27 14.10
C ASP A 33 32.84 3.89 15.11
N ARG A 34 32.28 3.05 15.98
CA ARG A 34 31.37 3.45 17.07
C ARG A 34 32.09 3.68 18.41
N GLY A 35 33.43 3.67 18.42
CA GLY A 35 34.25 4.02 19.58
C GLY A 35 34.56 2.87 20.55
N VAL A 36 34.34 1.62 20.13
CA VAL A 36 34.64 0.40 20.90
C VAL A 36 35.53 -0.55 20.11
N ALA A 37 36.25 -1.43 20.82
CA ALA A 37 37.14 -2.41 20.19
C ALA A 37 36.40 -3.64 19.64
N ASP A 38 35.32 -4.05 20.32
CA ASP A 38 34.41 -5.12 19.92
C ASP A 38 32.99 -4.56 19.85
N ALA A 39 32.25 -4.85 18.78
CA ALA A 39 30.86 -4.44 18.63
C ALA A 39 29.96 -4.95 19.78
N LEU A 40 30.35 -6.03 20.46
CA LEU A 40 29.65 -6.57 21.62
C LEU A 40 29.89 -5.78 22.93
N ASP A 41 30.88 -4.88 22.96
CA ASP A 41 31.11 -3.99 24.10
C ASP A 41 30.12 -2.80 24.13
N GLU A 42 29.38 -2.58 23.04
CA GLU A 42 28.33 -1.56 22.97
C GLU A 42 27.11 -2.00 23.78
N GLY A 43 26.94 -1.41 24.95
CA GLY A 43 25.74 -1.62 25.75
C GLY A 43 24.48 -1.21 24.97
N TYR A 44 23.45 -2.07 24.98
CA TYR A 44 22.15 -1.73 24.43
C TYR A 44 21.37 -0.83 25.41
N SER A 45 20.93 0.34 24.96
CA SER A 45 20.01 1.21 25.70
C SER A 45 18.59 0.98 25.21
N PRO A 46 17.71 0.34 26.00
CA PRO A 46 16.31 0.19 25.62
C PRO A 46 15.61 1.54 25.47
N PRO A 47 14.48 1.60 24.77
CA PRO A 47 13.66 2.80 24.71
C PRO A 47 13.25 3.27 26.11
N GLU A 48 13.26 4.59 26.34
CA GLU A 48 12.84 5.22 27.60
C GLU A 48 11.33 5.06 27.89
N LYS A 49 10.57 4.59 26.91
CA LYS A 49 9.12 4.38 27.01
C LYS A 49 8.80 2.92 26.69
N PRO A 50 7.74 2.36 27.30
CA PRO A 50 7.22 1.06 26.89
C PRO A 50 6.93 1.05 25.38
N SER A 51 7.19 -0.08 24.73
CA SER A 51 6.78 -0.29 23.34
C SER A 51 5.26 -0.13 23.22
N ALA A 52 4.78 0.50 22.15
CA ALA A 52 3.34 0.52 21.82
C ALA A 52 2.74 -0.90 21.68
N LEU A 53 3.60 -1.91 21.44
CA LEU A 53 3.20 -3.32 21.39
C LEU A 53 3.00 -3.96 22.77
N LEU A 54 3.50 -3.33 23.85
CA LEU A 54 3.24 -3.75 25.24
C LEU A 54 1.87 -3.23 25.68
N ARG A 55 0.83 -3.70 24.99
CA ARG A 55 -0.56 -3.39 25.28
C ARG A 55 -1.07 -4.30 26.39
N GLU A 56 -1.40 -3.70 27.53
CA GLU A 56 -2.02 -4.40 28.66
C GLU A 56 -3.54 -4.49 28.45
N GLY A 57 -4.00 -5.61 27.88
CA GLY A 57 -5.41 -5.96 27.81
C GLY A 57 -5.97 -6.20 26.41
N GLU A 58 -7.07 -6.96 26.38
CA GLU A 58 -7.71 -7.44 25.15
C GLU A 58 -8.34 -6.29 24.32
N HIS A 59 -8.61 -5.13 24.95
CA HIS A 59 -9.38 -4.03 24.36
C HIS A 59 -8.88 -2.64 24.77
N ASP A 60 -8.18 -1.94 23.87
CA ASP A 60 -7.99 -0.50 23.97
C ASP A 60 -9.22 0.25 23.44
N THR A 61 -9.48 1.43 24.00
CA THR A 61 -10.46 2.36 23.44
C THR A 61 -9.97 2.94 22.11
N LEU A 62 -10.89 3.35 21.24
CA LEU A 62 -10.53 4.03 19.98
C LEU A 62 -9.70 5.31 20.25
N ASP A 63 -10.05 6.06 21.29
CA ASP A 63 -9.35 7.28 21.69
C ASP A 63 -7.89 7.01 22.11
N ALA A 64 -7.64 5.89 22.79
CA ALA A 64 -6.29 5.48 23.15
C ALA A 64 -5.44 5.20 21.90
N ARG A 65 -6.00 4.51 20.90
CA ARG A 65 -5.32 4.22 19.64
C ARG A 65 -5.06 5.48 18.81
N LEU A 66 -6.00 6.42 18.82
CA LEU A 66 -5.85 7.71 18.13
C LEU A 66 -4.77 8.59 18.79
N GLY A 67 -4.57 8.48 20.10
CA GLY A 67 -3.52 9.20 20.83
C GLY A 67 -2.09 8.69 20.57
N GLU A 68 -1.94 7.48 20.02
CA GLU A 68 -0.65 6.91 19.61
C GLU A 68 -0.29 7.28 18.16
N GLU A 69 -1.27 7.69 17.36
CA GLU A 69 -1.09 8.05 15.95
C GLU A 69 -0.52 9.47 15.81
N GLU A 70 0.41 9.65 14.88
CA GLU A 70 0.84 10.97 14.42
C GLU A 70 -0.05 11.37 13.22
N PRO A 71 -0.87 12.44 13.32
CA PRO A 71 -1.74 12.83 12.22
C PRO A 71 -0.94 13.18 10.97
N GLU A 72 -1.28 12.55 9.84
CA GLU A 72 -0.73 12.95 8.56
C GLU A 72 -1.16 14.37 8.19
N PRO A 73 -0.29 15.13 7.49
CA PRO A 73 -0.69 16.43 6.95
C PRO A 73 -1.86 16.24 5.98
N ASP A 74 -2.91 17.05 6.14
CA ASP A 74 -4.07 17.02 5.25
C ASP A 74 -3.63 17.35 3.81
N PRO A 75 -3.78 16.43 2.85
CA PRO A 75 -3.35 16.65 1.46
C PRO A 75 -4.14 17.76 0.76
N TYR A 76 -5.29 18.16 1.32
CA TYR A 76 -6.12 19.26 0.82
C TYR A 76 -6.01 20.53 1.66
N ALA A 77 -5.18 20.53 2.72
CA ALA A 77 -4.89 21.77 3.42
C ALA A 77 -4.25 22.75 2.44
N GLN A 78 -4.86 23.93 2.31
CA GLN A 78 -4.30 24.97 1.45
C GLN A 78 -2.89 25.29 1.96
N PRO A 79 -1.86 25.19 1.12
CA PRO A 79 -0.51 25.54 1.55
C PRO A 79 -0.54 26.99 2.02
N GLU A 80 0.08 27.24 3.17
CA GLU A 80 0.39 28.57 3.67
C GLU A 80 1.29 29.28 2.65
N ASP A 81 0.70 29.93 1.64
CA ASP A 81 1.33 30.71 0.56
C ASP A 81 2.86 30.54 0.46
N ILE A 82 3.31 29.33 0.14
CA ILE A 82 4.70 29.10 -0.27
C ILE A 82 4.68 29.44 -1.75
N GLY A 83 5.00 30.70 -2.06
CA GLY A 83 4.94 31.35 -3.37
C GLY A 83 5.70 30.61 -4.49
N GLY A 84 5.13 29.51 -4.92
CA GLY A 84 5.62 28.60 -5.95
C GLY A 84 4.45 27.76 -6.38
N GLY A 85 3.50 28.39 -7.08
CA GLY A 85 2.28 27.76 -7.57
C GLY A 85 2.60 26.46 -8.30
N VAL A 86 2.22 25.35 -7.67
CA VAL A 86 1.88 24.15 -8.43
C VAL A 86 0.67 24.58 -9.27
N PRO A 87 0.71 24.45 -10.61
CA PRO A 87 -0.50 24.67 -11.38
C PRO A 87 -1.56 23.75 -10.78
N ALA A 88 -2.72 24.33 -10.43
CA ALA A 88 -3.84 23.55 -9.93
C ALA A 88 -4.01 22.34 -10.85
N GLU A 89 -4.25 21.15 -10.29
CA GLU A 89 -4.47 19.91 -11.06
C GLU A 89 -5.48 20.05 -12.21
N ALA A 90 -6.29 21.12 -12.20
CA ALA A 90 -7.18 21.54 -13.28
C ALA A 90 -6.48 21.87 -14.63
N ASP A 91 -5.21 22.26 -14.66
CA ASP A 91 -4.50 22.60 -15.92
C ASP A 91 -4.04 21.36 -16.72
N PHE A 92 -4.21 20.14 -16.20
CA PHE A 92 -3.85 18.88 -16.87
C PHE A 92 -5.06 18.08 -17.37
N LEU A 93 -6.28 18.54 -17.14
CA LEU A 93 -7.47 17.91 -17.70
C LEU A 93 -7.61 18.35 -19.17
N ASP A 94 -6.96 17.59 -20.05
CA ASP A 94 -7.24 17.67 -21.48
C ASP A 94 -8.72 17.36 -21.73
N LEU A 95 -9.30 17.87 -22.82
CA LEU A 95 -10.68 17.62 -23.23
C LEU A 95 -10.97 16.12 -23.41
N GLU A 96 -9.93 15.31 -23.57
CA GLU A 96 -9.95 13.86 -23.68
C GLU A 96 -10.06 13.14 -22.33
N THR A 97 -9.95 13.85 -21.19
CA THR A 97 -10.08 13.28 -19.84
C THR A 97 -11.31 13.85 -19.15
N GLY A 98 -12.29 12.98 -18.85
CA GLY A 98 -13.48 13.33 -18.07
C GLY A 98 -13.19 13.57 -16.60
N ASP A 99 -14.00 14.39 -15.93
CA ASP A 99 -13.94 14.63 -14.48
C ASP A 99 -14.76 13.60 -13.69
N GLN A 100 -15.72 12.94 -14.34
CA GLN A 100 -16.53 11.89 -13.76
C GLN A 100 -15.97 10.51 -14.12
N ARG A 101 -15.71 9.69 -13.10
CA ARG A 101 -15.36 8.29 -13.26
C ARG A 101 -16.54 7.51 -13.87
N ALA A 102 -16.27 6.64 -14.84
CA ALA A 102 -17.26 5.69 -15.35
C ALA A 102 -17.53 4.56 -14.34
N GLY A 103 -18.78 4.11 -14.25
CA GLY A 103 -19.16 2.94 -13.49
C GLY A 103 -19.04 1.63 -14.27
N ARG A 104 -19.69 0.58 -13.77
CA ARG A 104 -19.73 -0.74 -14.40
C ARG A 104 -20.54 -0.67 -15.70
N LEU A 105 -19.93 -1.06 -16.81
CA LEU A 105 -20.62 -1.13 -18.10
C LEU A 105 -21.44 -2.41 -18.24
N MET A 106 -22.69 -2.28 -18.66
CA MET A 106 -23.64 -3.37 -18.85
C MET A 106 -24.21 -3.35 -20.26
N ASP A 107 -24.37 -4.52 -20.87
CA ASP A 107 -25.12 -4.65 -22.13
C ASP A 107 -26.53 -4.04 -21.97
N PRO A 108 -27.05 -3.27 -22.94
CA PRO A 108 -28.43 -2.77 -22.94
C PRO A 108 -29.50 -3.84 -22.64
N ASN A 109 -29.30 -5.08 -23.09
CA ASN A 109 -30.18 -6.22 -22.82
C ASN A 109 -29.87 -6.92 -21.47
N GLN A 110 -28.94 -6.38 -20.68
CA GLN A 110 -28.46 -6.91 -19.41
C GLN A 110 -27.71 -8.25 -19.51
N GLY A 111 -27.21 -8.60 -20.70
CA GLY A 111 -26.61 -9.90 -21.01
C GLY A 111 -27.66 -11.00 -21.16
N ILE A 112 -28.93 -10.65 -21.40
CA ILE A 112 -30.04 -11.60 -21.51
C ILE A 112 -30.40 -11.81 -22.98
N GLY A 113 -30.23 -13.06 -23.44
CA GLY A 113 -30.63 -13.46 -24.78
C GLY A 113 -29.50 -13.30 -25.81
N PRO A 114 -29.81 -13.42 -27.11
CA PRO A 114 -28.83 -13.21 -28.17
C PRO A 114 -28.52 -11.71 -28.33
N ASP A 115 -27.24 -11.38 -28.51
CA ASP A 115 -26.79 -10.05 -28.90
C ASP A 115 -27.32 -9.70 -30.30
N THR A 116 -28.07 -8.61 -30.39
CA THR A 116 -28.63 -8.08 -31.65
C THR A 116 -28.03 -6.73 -32.02
N ASP A 117 -27.20 -6.16 -31.16
CA ASP A 117 -26.57 -4.88 -31.36
C ASP A 117 -25.39 -5.06 -32.31
N LYS A 118 -25.31 -4.19 -33.32
CA LYS A 118 -24.23 -4.27 -34.33
C LYS A 118 -22.95 -3.63 -33.84
N ASP A 119 -23.08 -2.73 -32.88
CA ASP A 119 -22.02 -1.90 -32.33
C ASP A 119 -21.76 -2.34 -30.88
N LEU A 120 -20.51 -2.24 -30.43
CA LEU A 120 -20.15 -2.57 -29.05
C LEU A 120 -20.54 -1.40 -28.14
N ILE A 121 -21.76 -1.46 -27.61
CA ILE A 121 -22.34 -0.43 -26.74
C ILE A 121 -22.58 -0.98 -25.34
N GLY A 122 -22.58 -0.10 -24.34
CA GLY A 122 -22.84 -0.44 -22.95
C GLY A 122 -23.45 0.73 -22.19
N LEU A 123 -24.27 0.43 -21.20
CA LEU A 123 -24.86 1.38 -20.26
C LEU A 123 -24.04 1.43 -18.98
N ASP A 124 -23.76 2.63 -18.49
CA ASP A 124 -23.16 2.80 -17.17
C ASP A 124 -24.19 2.48 -16.07
N ALA A 125 -23.95 1.40 -15.34
CA ALA A 125 -24.78 0.93 -14.24
C ALA A 125 -24.36 1.49 -12.87
N GLY A 126 -23.42 2.44 -12.83
CA GLY A 126 -22.90 3.09 -11.65
C GLY A 126 -21.69 2.40 -11.03
N ILE A 127 -21.08 3.07 -10.05
CA ILE A 127 -19.88 2.61 -9.35
C ILE A 127 -20.27 1.52 -8.33
N ASP A 128 -19.60 0.36 -8.41
CA ASP A 128 -19.68 -0.65 -7.36
C ASP A 128 -18.66 -0.31 -6.25
N ALA A 129 -19.15 0.12 -5.10
CA ALA A 129 -18.44 0.83 -4.04
C ALA A 129 -17.38 -0.03 -3.31
N GLY A 130 -16.30 -0.39 -4.01
CA GLY A 130 -15.14 -1.11 -3.50
C GLY A 130 -14.80 -2.41 -4.23
N ALA A 131 -15.66 -2.87 -5.15
CA ALA A 131 -15.41 -4.07 -5.96
C ALA A 131 -14.75 -3.77 -7.31
N ALA A 132 -14.56 -2.49 -7.63
CA ALA A 132 -13.98 -2.11 -8.90
C ALA A 132 -12.48 -2.40 -8.98
N SER A 133 -12.03 -2.94 -10.11
CA SER A 133 -10.60 -3.15 -10.36
C SER A 133 -9.88 -1.80 -10.52
N ALA A 134 -8.55 -1.81 -10.41
CA ALA A 134 -7.75 -0.61 -10.69
C ALA A 134 -7.97 -0.08 -12.12
N GLU A 135 -8.22 -0.97 -13.08
CA GLU A 135 -8.49 -0.61 -14.48
C GLU A 135 -9.87 0.08 -14.61
N GLU A 136 -10.88 -0.44 -13.92
CA GLU A 136 -12.21 0.18 -13.85
C GLU A 136 -12.20 1.49 -13.06
N ALA A 137 -11.24 1.67 -12.14
CA ALA A 137 -11.03 2.93 -11.44
C ALA A 137 -10.37 4.01 -12.31
N ALA A 138 -9.68 3.62 -13.38
CA ALA A 138 -8.99 4.54 -14.28
C ALA A 138 -9.89 5.12 -15.40
N MET A 139 -11.08 4.55 -15.64
CA MET A 139 -11.97 4.96 -16.73
C MET A 139 -12.83 6.18 -16.37
N HIS A 140 -12.93 7.15 -17.28
CA HIS A 140 -13.67 8.40 -17.10
C HIS A 140 -14.65 8.66 -18.26
N VAL A 141 -15.75 9.35 -17.97
CA VAL A 141 -16.78 9.73 -18.95
C VAL A 141 -16.42 11.08 -19.56
N ILE A 142 -16.28 11.11 -20.89
CA ILE A 142 -16.13 12.36 -21.64
C ILE A 142 -17.54 12.84 -22.01
N PRO A 143 -18.02 13.99 -21.51
CA PRO A 143 -19.33 14.50 -21.86
C PRO A 143 -19.38 14.89 -23.34
N ASP A 144 -20.52 14.61 -23.98
CA ASP A 144 -20.79 15.07 -25.33
C ASP A 144 -20.79 16.61 -25.38
N ASP A 145 -20.41 17.19 -26.52
CA ASP A 145 -20.30 18.66 -26.72
C ASP A 145 -21.58 19.43 -26.32
N ASP A 146 -22.75 18.78 -26.40
CA ASP A 146 -24.05 19.37 -26.06
C ASP A 146 -24.37 19.35 -24.54
N THR A 147 -23.61 18.59 -23.76
CA THR A 147 -23.81 18.38 -22.31
C THR A 147 -22.77 19.07 -21.43
N ARG A 148 -21.90 19.87 -22.05
CA ARG A 148 -20.81 20.61 -21.39
C ARG A 148 -21.23 22.01 -20.91
#